data_AF-A0A944S949-F1
#
_entry.id   AF-A0A944S949-F1
#
_cell.length_a   1.000
_cell.length_b   1.000
_cell.length_c   1.000
_cell.angle_alpha   90.00
_cell.angle_beta   90.00
_cell.angle_gamma   90.00
#
_symmetry.space_group_name_H-M   'P 1'
#
loop_
_entity.id
_entity.type
_entity.pdbx_description
1 polymer ?
#
loop_
_entity_poly.entity_id
_entity_poly.type
_entity_poly.pdbx_seq_one_letter_code
_entity_poly.pdbx_strand_id
1 'polypeptide(L)'
;IKVYTPVSSDEVGTSQRHNGVWDDGKYRREIAASGYTYALRISDPYIRIVGLQTLTTGITAYDLFGIYNDSGENSEVIISDNIIKSTGTGRVEGIRSHYSAYIFNNIIYDQKDVGINISSYKAGTIYAYNNTVYNSAEGINRGSTDNILVAKNNVVQNCADGYFGTFDSSSDFNISDVIGDTTGLSDSYRSGLATEVSFIDEAGDDFHLLATDTLAKDQGTDLSVIFTDDIDGQGRMGTWDIGADETSNSKKQLRGNIELRGTVKFR
;
A
#
# COMPACT_ATOMS: atom_id res chain seq x y z
N ILE A 1 6.58 19.49 -3.60
CA ILE A 1 6.49 19.68 -2.12
C ILE A 1 6.33 18.32 -1.45
N LYS A 2 6.80 18.12 -0.22
CA LYS A 2 6.61 16.88 0.55
C LYS A 2 5.81 17.17 1.82
N VAL A 3 4.67 16.50 1.98
CA VAL A 3 3.89 16.42 3.22
C VAL A 3 4.16 15.05 3.83
N TYR A 4 4.68 15.02 5.05
CA TYR A 4 5.11 13.76 5.67
C TYR A 4 5.03 13.81 7.19
N THR A 5 5.00 12.64 7.82
CA THR A 5 5.22 12.51 9.26
C THR A 5 6.73 12.37 9.54
N PRO A 6 7.30 13.23 10.41
CA PRO A 6 8.68 13.11 10.84
C PRO A 6 8.99 11.76 11.50
N VAL A 7 10.21 11.24 11.27
CA VAL A 7 10.68 9.95 11.79
C VAL A 7 11.76 10.10 12.85
N SER A 8 12.50 11.22 12.86
CA SER A 8 13.61 11.45 13.77
C SER A 8 13.23 12.34 14.95
N SER A 9 13.84 12.07 16.11
CA SER A 9 13.79 12.97 17.27
C SER A 9 14.38 14.35 16.97
N ASP A 10 15.26 14.47 15.98
CA ASP A 10 15.88 15.74 15.61
C ASP A 10 14.91 16.65 14.84
N GLU A 11 13.81 16.11 14.31
CA GLU A 11 12.80 16.89 13.59
C GLU A 11 11.80 17.51 14.56
N VAL A 12 11.21 16.69 15.44
CA VAL A 12 10.10 17.10 16.33
C VAL A 12 10.13 16.43 17.71
N GLY A 13 11.27 15.92 18.16
CA GLY A 13 11.47 15.32 19.50
C GLY A 13 11.04 13.85 19.61
N THR A 14 10.05 13.40 18.84
CA THR A 14 9.66 11.99 18.71
C THR A 14 9.04 11.71 17.34
N SER A 15 9.21 10.48 16.83
CA SER A 15 8.63 10.07 15.55
C SER A 15 7.10 10.22 15.57
N GLN A 16 6.58 10.90 14.56
CA GLN A 16 5.14 11.04 14.29
C GLN A 16 4.64 9.99 13.31
N ARG A 17 5.54 9.16 12.78
CA ARG A 17 5.29 8.13 11.78
C ARG A 17 4.82 6.82 12.43
N HIS A 18 3.85 6.15 11.81
CA HIS A 18 3.42 4.79 12.16
C HIS A 18 4.49 3.76 11.76
N ASN A 19 4.40 2.53 12.28
CA ASN A 19 5.32 1.44 11.95
C ASN A 19 4.56 0.33 11.22
N GLY A 20 3.98 0.62 10.04
CA GLY A 20 3.13 -0.31 9.29
C GLY A 20 1.75 -0.67 9.89
N VAL A 21 1.51 -0.43 11.18
CA VAL A 21 0.21 -0.63 11.86
C VAL A 21 -0.39 0.70 12.29
N TRP A 22 -1.73 0.81 12.29
CA TRP A 22 -2.42 2.01 12.79
C TRP A 22 -2.07 2.26 14.26
N ASP A 23 -1.68 3.50 14.58
CA ASP A 23 -1.27 3.91 15.92
C ASP A 23 -1.92 5.26 16.28
N ASP A 24 -2.81 5.24 17.27
CA ASP A 24 -3.51 6.41 17.79
C ASP A 24 -2.58 7.42 18.51
N GLY A 25 -1.36 7.00 18.86
CA GLY A 25 -0.30 7.83 19.40
C GLY A 25 0.53 8.56 18.34
N LYS A 26 0.31 8.29 17.05
CA LYS A 26 0.99 8.95 15.93
C LYS A 26 0.08 9.99 15.27
N TYR A 27 0.66 10.81 14.40
CA TYR A 27 -0.13 11.79 13.66
C TYR A 27 -1.13 11.06 12.76
N ARG A 28 -2.39 11.53 12.78
CA ARG A 28 -3.46 11.05 11.90
C ARG A 28 -4.33 12.21 11.43
N ARG A 29 -4.84 12.08 10.21
CA ARG A 29 -5.89 12.95 9.67
C ARG A 29 -7.22 12.21 9.71
N GLU A 30 -8.01 12.53 10.72
CA GLU A 30 -9.37 12.00 10.88
C GLU A 30 -10.39 13.04 10.41
N ILE A 31 -11.34 12.64 9.58
CA ILE A 31 -12.41 13.52 9.09
C ILE A 31 -13.74 12.78 9.01
N ALA A 32 -14.78 13.38 9.58
CA ALA A 32 -16.15 12.89 9.47
C ALA A 32 -16.83 13.43 8.21
N ALA A 33 -17.68 12.61 7.60
CA ALA A 33 -18.37 12.92 6.37
C ALA A 33 -19.22 14.19 6.48
N SER A 34 -19.07 15.08 5.50
CA SER A 34 -19.91 16.25 5.30
C SER A 34 -20.07 16.53 3.81
N GLY A 35 -20.98 15.81 3.16
CA GLY A 35 -21.03 15.78 1.70
C GLY A 35 -19.85 15.01 1.10
N TYR A 36 -19.36 15.44 -0.06
CA TYR A 36 -18.11 14.94 -0.63
C TYR A 36 -16.94 15.25 0.30
N THR A 37 -16.26 14.22 0.77
CA THR A 37 -15.26 14.34 1.83
C THR A 37 -13.91 13.79 1.37
N TYR A 38 -12.85 14.53 1.64
CA TYR A 38 -11.47 14.15 1.32
C TYR A 38 -10.66 14.27 2.60
N ALA A 39 -10.02 13.19 3.07
CA ALA A 39 -9.06 13.34 4.17
C ALA A 39 -7.89 14.21 3.69
N LEU A 40 -7.42 13.96 2.46
CA LEU A 40 -6.48 14.81 1.74
C LEU A 40 -6.86 14.93 0.26
N ARG A 41 -6.76 16.16 -0.27
CA ARG A 41 -6.88 16.45 -1.70
C ARG A 41 -5.59 17.07 -2.19
N ILE A 42 -5.03 16.52 -3.27
CA ILE A 42 -3.84 17.02 -3.94
C ILE A 42 -4.31 17.77 -5.18
N SER A 43 -4.09 19.08 -5.25
CA SER A 43 -4.52 19.91 -6.39
C SER A 43 -3.34 20.49 -7.19
N ASP A 44 -2.12 20.26 -6.73
CA ASP A 44 -0.90 20.73 -7.39
C ASP A 44 -0.08 19.52 -7.88
N PRO A 45 0.64 19.65 -9.00
CA PRO A 45 1.56 18.62 -9.46
C PRO A 45 2.82 18.56 -8.59
N TYR A 46 3.55 17.45 -8.63
CA TYR A 46 4.83 17.26 -7.92
C TYR A 46 4.72 17.30 -6.38
N ILE A 47 3.60 16.82 -5.86
CA ILE A 47 3.35 16.67 -4.42
C ILE A 47 3.68 15.23 -3.98
N ARG A 48 4.35 15.11 -2.83
CA ARG A 48 4.64 13.83 -2.18
C ARG A 48 3.86 13.77 -0.85
N ILE A 49 3.05 12.74 -0.66
CA ILE A 49 2.33 12.44 0.59
C ILE A 49 2.92 11.16 1.18
N VAL A 50 3.61 11.27 2.31
CA VAL A 50 4.47 10.19 2.81
C VAL A 50 4.22 9.89 4.29
N GLY A 51 3.83 8.66 4.63
CA GLY A 51 3.79 8.22 6.03
C GLY A 51 2.63 8.71 6.88
N LEU A 52 1.56 9.17 6.25
CA LEU A 52 0.40 9.65 6.98
C LEU A 52 -0.53 8.50 7.32
N GLN A 53 -1.31 8.70 8.37
CA GLN A 53 -2.48 7.89 8.68
C GLN A 53 -3.74 8.70 8.36
N THR A 54 -4.68 8.17 7.59
CA THR A 54 -5.96 8.83 7.31
C THR A 54 -7.14 7.94 7.69
N LEU A 55 -8.13 8.54 8.36
CA LEU A 55 -9.39 7.88 8.70
C LEU A 55 -10.55 8.77 8.24
N THR A 56 -11.38 8.22 7.36
CA THR A 56 -12.67 8.84 7.00
C THR A 56 -13.80 8.14 7.75
N THR A 57 -14.74 8.90 8.33
CA THR A 57 -15.84 8.36 9.13
C THR A 57 -17.19 8.94 8.72
N GLY A 58 -18.28 8.40 9.27
CA GLY A 58 -19.60 9.00 9.19
C GLY A 58 -20.51 8.43 8.09
N ILE A 59 -21.80 8.71 8.25
CA ILE A 59 -22.86 8.19 7.38
C ILE A 59 -23.20 9.24 6.32
N THR A 60 -23.10 8.87 5.06
CA THR A 60 -23.38 9.76 3.93
C THR A 60 -23.74 8.95 2.68
N ALA A 61 -24.40 9.59 1.72
CA ALA A 61 -24.63 9.05 0.39
C ALA A 61 -23.61 9.57 -0.65
N TYR A 62 -22.73 10.48 -0.24
CA TYR A 62 -21.67 11.05 -1.08
C TYR A 62 -20.39 10.22 -1.00
N ASP A 63 -19.44 10.52 -1.89
CA ASP A 63 -18.13 9.87 -1.90
C ASP A 63 -17.23 10.36 -0.75
N LEU A 64 -16.48 9.43 -0.16
CA LEU A 64 -15.41 9.71 0.80
C LEU A 64 -14.09 9.18 0.22
N PHE A 65 -13.04 9.98 0.38
CA PHE A 65 -11.71 9.66 -0.10
C PHE A 65 -10.70 9.76 1.02
N GLY A 66 -9.85 8.74 1.19
CA GLY A 66 -8.64 8.87 1.99
C GLY A 66 -7.72 9.92 1.36
N ILE A 67 -7.22 9.64 0.15
CA ILE A 67 -6.39 10.55 -0.63
C ILE A 67 -6.94 10.69 -2.04
N TYR A 68 -7.17 11.93 -2.47
CA TYR A 68 -7.67 12.25 -3.79
C TYR A 68 -6.66 13.07 -4.57
N ASN A 69 -6.11 12.49 -5.64
CA ASN A 69 -5.20 13.17 -6.54
C ASN A 69 -5.94 13.83 -7.73
N ASP A 70 -5.99 15.15 -7.69
CA ASP A 70 -6.55 16.06 -8.69
C ASP A 70 -5.50 17.05 -9.21
N SER A 71 -4.23 16.64 -9.24
CA SER A 71 -3.09 17.54 -9.49
C SER A 71 -3.03 18.20 -10.87
N GLY A 72 -3.91 17.81 -11.80
CA GLY A 72 -3.83 18.19 -13.21
C GLY A 72 -2.82 17.37 -14.03
N GLU A 73 -2.78 17.65 -15.33
CA GLU A 73 -1.85 17.05 -16.30
C GLU A 73 -0.38 17.41 -16.00
N ASN A 74 0.57 16.63 -16.55
CA ASN A 74 2.02 16.82 -16.34
C ASN A 74 2.40 16.81 -14.85
N SER A 75 1.99 15.76 -14.16
CA SER A 75 2.19 15.58 -12.73
C SER A 75 3.10 14.38 -12.43
N GLU A 76 3.88 14.50 -11.35
CA GLU A 76 4.62 13.42 -10.71
C GLU A 76 4.28 13.42 -9.22
N VAL A 77 3.05 13.00 -8.89
CA VAL A 77 2.61 12.85 -7.51
C VAL A 77 3.14 11.53 -6.95
N ILE A 78 3.61 11.55 -5.70
CA ILE A 78 3.97 10.34 -4.95
C ILE A 78 3.06 10.23 -3.74
N ILE A 79 2.41 9.08 -3.58
CA ILE A 79 1.62 8.73 -2.41
C ILE A 79 2.24 7.46 -1.86
N SER A 80 3.05 7.58 -0.81
CA SER A 80 3.79 6.43 -0.30
C SER A 80 3.70 6.21 1.19
N ASP A 81 3.81 4.94 1.56
CA ASP A 81 3.99 4.51 2.93
C ASP A 81 2.90 4.98 3.90
N ASN A 82 1.67 5.21 3.41
CA ASN A 82 0.55 5.70 4.21
C ASN A 82 -0.31 4.53 4.71
N ILE A 83 -1.03 4.77 5.82
CA ILE A 83 -2.15 3.91 6.26
C ILE A 83 -3.46 4.63 6.01
N ILE A 84 -4.36 4.00 5.24
CA ILE A 84 -5.61 4.60 4.82
C ILE A 84 -6.76 3.66 5.18
N LYS A 85 -7.62 4.09 6.12
CA LYS A 85 -8.79 3.32 6.54
C LYS A 85 -10.08 4.13 6.53
N SER A 86 -11.21 3.45 6.59
CA SER A 86 -12.51 4.10 6.72
C SER A 86 -13.48 3.33 7.60
N THR A 87 -14.40 4.05 8.21
CA THR A 87 -15.63 3.50 8.79
C THR A 87 -16.89 4.16 8.19
N GLY A 88 -16.70 4.88 7.07
CA GLY A 88 -17.77 5.59 6.38
C GLY A 88 -18.70 4.65 5.61
N THR A 89 -19.94 5.09 5.38
CA THR A 89 -20.97 4.25 4.71
C THR A 89 -21.31 4.66 3.29
N GLY A 90 -20.69 5.72 2.75
CA GLY A 90 -20.91 6.20 1.38
C GLY A 90 -20.20 5.32 0.35
N ARG A 91 -19.91 5.90 -0.83
CA ARG A 91 -18.91 5.32 -1.73
C ARG A 91 -17.54 5.69 -1.17
N VAL A 92 -16.80 4.71 -0.66
CA VAL A 92 -15.59 4.97 0.12
C VAL A 92 -14.39 4.42 -0.62
N GLU A 93 -13.46 5.30 -0.97
CA GLU A 93 -12.25 4.92 -1.68
C GLU A 93 -10.99 5.33 -0.90
N GLY A 94 -10.00 4.44 -0.88
CA GLY A 94 -8.74 4.69 -0.18
C GLY A 94 -7.93 5.76 -0.88
N ILE A 95 -7.48 5.46 -2.10
CA ILE A 95 -6.77 6.39 -2.97
C ILE A 95 -7.48 6.49 -4.30
N ARG A 96 -7.90 7.69 -4.70
CA ARG A 96 -8.32 7.98 -6.07
C ARG A 96 -7.26 8.80 -6.78
N SER A 97 -6.85 8.39 -7.98
CA SER A 97 -5.96 9.20 -8.83
C SER A 97 -6.48 9.36 -10.25
N HIS A 98 -6.58 10.62 -10.69
CA HIS A 98 -6.97 10.95 -12.06
C HIS A 98 -5.81 11.16 -13.03
N TYR A 99 -4.63 11.42 -12.48
CA TYR A 99 -3.44 11.84 -13.21
C TYR A 99 -2.26 10.95 -12.84
N SER A 100 -1.15 11.12 -13.57
CA SER A 100 0.06 10.34 -13.33
C SER A 100 0.54 10.44 -11.89
N ALA A 101 0.81 9.29 -11.29
CA ALA A 101 1.26 9.18 -9.90
C ALA A 101 2.01 7.86 -9.66
N TYR A 102 2.89 7.87 -8.67
CA TYR A 102 3.43 6.68 -8.04
C TYR A 102 2.72 6.47 -6.70
N ILE A 103 2.13 5.30 -6.52
CA ILE A 103 1.37 4.92 -5.33
C ILE A 103 2.03 3.65 -4.81
N PHE A 104 2.80 3.73 -3.72
CA PHE A 104 3.56 2.57 -3.25
C PHE A 104 3.71 2.44 -1.74
N ASN A 105 3.96 1.22 -1.26
CA ASN A 105 4.10 0.89 0.17
C ASN A 105 2.90 1.33 1.03
N ASN A 106 1.72 1.56 0.46
CA ASN A 106 0.56 1.96 1.26
C ASN A 106 -0.15 0.72 1.80
N ILE A 107 -0.65 0.80 3.02
CA ILE A 107 -1.61 -0.14 3.61
C ILE A 107 -2.99 0.52 3.56
N ILE A 108 -3.91 -0.06 2.81
CA ILE A 108 -5.23 0.51 2.53
C ILE A 108 -6.27 -0.54 2.91
N TYR A 109 -7.18 -0.23 3.82
CA TYR A 109 -8.16 -1.22 4.26
C TYR A 109 -9.49 -0.64 4.69
N ASP A 110 -10.51 -1.49 4.77
CA ASP A 110 -11.89 -1.12 5.13
C ASP A 110 -12.51 -0.07 4.18
N GLN A 111 -12.19 -0.13 2.89
CA GLN A 111 -12.82 0.75 1.91
C GLN A 111 -14.10 0.09 1.41
N LYS A 112 -15.25 0.70 1.71
CA LYS A 112 -16.55 0.14 1.28
C LYS A 112 -16.66 -0.04 -0.25
N ASP A 113 -15.93 0.75 -1.04
CA ASP A 113 -15.89 0.65 -2.49
C ASP A 113 -14.51 0.15 -2.96
N VAL A 114 -13.55 1.04 -3.22
CA VAL A 114 -12.27 0.66 -3.86
C VAL A 114 -11.07 1.01 -2.98
N GLY A 115 -10.10 0.11 -2.85
CA GLY A 115 -8.81 0.43 -2.23
C GLY A 115 -8.05 1.51 -3.01
N ILE A 116 -7.66 1.22 -4.25
CA ILE A 116 -7.00 2.16 -5.18
C ILE A 116 -7.84 2.26 -6.45
N ASN A 117 -8.40 3.44 -6.71
CA ASN A 117 -9.23 3.71 -7.88
C ASN A 117 -8.55 4.65 -8.89
N ILE A 118 -8.39 4.17 -10.12
CA ILE A 118 -7.94 4.96 -11.26
C ILE A 118 -9.14 5.25 -12.16
N SER A 119 -9.89 6.30 -11.84
CA SER A 119 -11.13 6.65 -12.53
C SER A 119 -11.00 8.00 -13.25
N SER A 120 -10.41 8.11 -14.44
CA SER A 120 -10.38 9.40 -15.17
C SER A 120 -10.63 9.27 -16.66
N TYR A 121 -11.26 10.29 -17.25
CA TYR A 121 -11.39 10.48 -18.71
C TYR A 121 -10.16 11.21 -19.30
N LYS A 122 -9.00 11.10 -18.64
CA LYS A 122 -7.80 11.90 -18.93
C LYS A 122 -6.60 10.99 -19.03
N ALA A 123 -5.75 11.23 -20.03
CA ALA A 123 -4.53 10.47 -20.22
C ALA A 123 -3.55 10.71 -19.07
N GLY A 124 -3.05 9.62 -18.47
CA GLY A 124 -2.07 9.64 -17.39
C GLY A 124 -1.61 8.22 -17.06
N THR A 125 -0.38 8.06 -16.60
CA THR A 125 0.19 6.75 -16.22
C THR A 125 0.34 6.67 -14.71
N ILE A 126 -0.33 5.70 -14.11
CA ILE A 126 -0.29 5.46 -12.67
C ILE A 126 0.48 4.16 -12.43
N TYR A 127 1.37 4.22 -11.46
CA TYR A 127 2.17 3.10 -10.99
C TYR A 127 1.73 2.74 -9.59
N ALA A 128 1.12 1.56 -9.42
CA ALA A 128 0.73 1.03 -8.11
C ALA A 128 1.70 -0.09 -7.73
N TYR A 129 2.61 0.16 -6.79
CA TYR A 129 3.69 -0.78 -6.46
C TYR A 129 3.72 -1.14 -4.98
N ASN A 130 3.91 -2.43 -4.63
CA ASN A 130 4.11 -2.82 -3.23
C ASN A 130 3.05 -2.24 -2.29
N ASN A 131 1.77 -2.18 -2.67
CA ASN A 131 0.71 -1.81 -1.76
C ASN A 131 0.08 -3.08 -1.17
N THR A 132 -0.46 -2.96 0.04
CA THR A 132 -1.32 -3.96 0.65
C THR A 132 -2.73 -3.38 0.74
N VAL A 133 -3.68 -3.96 0.01
CA VAL A 133 -5.10 -3.60 0.06
C VAL A 133 -5.86 -4.73 0.73
N TYR A 134 -6.67 -4.41 1.74
CA TYR A 134 -7.41 -5.41 2.52
C TYR A 134 -8.87 -5.00 2.74
N ASN A 135 -9.81 -5.94 2.73
CA ASN A 135 -11.21 -5.71 3.11
C ASN A 135 -11.85 -4.51 2.38
N SER A 136 -11.82 -4.55 1.05
CA SER A 136 -12.47 -3.56 0.19
C SER A 136 -13.38 -4.23 -0.83
N ALA A 137 -14.44 -3.59 -1.33
CA ALA A 137 -15.28 -4.26 -2.34
C ALA A 137 -14.46 -4.59 -3.60
N GLU A 138 -13.66 -3.63 -4.05
CA GLU A 138 -12.63 -3.83 -5.07
C GLU A 138 -11.26 -3.42 -4.53
N GLY A 139 -10.21 -4.15 -4.90
CA GLY A 139 -8.85 -3.86 -4.43
C GLY A 139 -8.20 -2.72 -5.20
N ILE A 140 -7.73 -3.03 -6.41
CA ILE A 140 -7.13 -2.07 -7.34
C ILE A 140 -7.97 -2.05 -8.62
N ASN A 141 -8.62 -0.92 -8.88
CA ASN A 141 -9.51 -0.73 -10.02
C ASN A 141 -8.92 0.27 -11.01
N ARG A 142 -8.87 -0.10 -12.30
CA ARG A 142 -8.82 0.88 -13.39
C ARG A 142 -10.20 1.05 -14.04
N GLY A 143 -10.92 2.08 -13.57
CA GLY A 143 -12.30 2.35 -13.98
C GLY A 143 -12.41 3.04 -15.34
N SER A 144 -11.29 3.38 -15.97
CA SER A 144 -11.25 4.03 -17.30
C SER A 144 -10.11 3.51 -18.18
N THR A 145 -10.40 3.36 -19.46
CA THR A 145 -9.40 2.92 -20.46
C THR A 145 -8.49 4.05 -20.96
N ASP A 146 -8.78 5.31 -20.62
CA ASP A 146 -7.95 6.46 -21.03
C ASP A 146 -6.64 6.59 -20.26
N ASN A 147 -6.57 6.04 -19.04
CA ASN A 147 -5.35 5.98 -18.23
C ASN A 147 -4.49 4.76 -18.57
N ILE A 148 -3.24 4.73 -18.12
CA ILE A 148 -2.43 3.50 -18.05
C ILE A 148 -2.26 3.19 -16.57
N LEU A 149 -2.49 1.95 -16.16
CA LEU A 149 -2.20 1.47 -14.82
C LEU A 149 -1.20 0.34 -14.91
N VAL A 150 -0.02 0.54 -14.32
CA VAL A 150 1.00 -0.49 -14.14
C VAL A 150 1.00 -0.90 -12.68
N ALA A 151 0.63 -2.14 -12.40
CA ALA A 151 0.60 -2.69 -11.04
C ALA A 151 1.74 -3.70 -10.87
N LYS A 152 2.54 -3.58 -9.80
CA LYS A 152 3.56 -4.59 -9.46
C LYS A 152 3.68 -4.85 -7.98
N ASN A 153 4.01 -6.09 -7.60
CA ASN A 153 4.25 -6.46 -6.22
C ASN A 153 3.10 -6.10 -5.26
N ASN A 154 1.84 -6.00 -5.69
CA ASN A 154 0.74 -5.66 -4.78
C ASN A 154 0.14 -6.91 -4.14
N VAL A 155 -0.27 -6.77 -2.88
CA VAL A 155 -1.10 -7.73 -2.16
C VAL A 155 -2.50 -7.17 -2.08
N VAL A 156 -3.49 -7.92 -2.54
CA VAL A 156 -4.91 -7.57 -2.40
C VAL A 156 -5.62 -8.75 -1.76
N GLN A 157 -6.21 -8.59 -0.59
CA GLN A 157 -6.79 -9.70 0.18
C GLN A 157 -8.16 -9.34 0.74
N ASN A 158 -9.04 -10.31 0.88
CA ASN A 158 -10.39 -10.13 1.40
C ASN A 158 -11.15 -9.03 0.61
N CYS A 159 -10.95 -9.00 -0.70
CA CYS A 159 -11.69 -8.14 -1.62
C CYS A 159 -12.68 -8.97 -2.44
N ALA A 160 -13.86 -8.42 -2.76
CA ALA A 160 -14.82 -9.16 -3.59
C ALA A 160 -14.30 -9.34 -5.02
N ASP A 161 -13.55 -8.35 -5.51
CA ASP A 161 -12.76 -8.41 -6.74
C ASP A 161 -11.41 -7.71 -6.47
N GLY A 162 -10.28 -8.41 -6.63
CA GLY A 162 -8.99 -7.83 -6.24
C GLY A 162 -8.43 -6.89 -7.30
N TYR A 163 -8.46 -7.26 -8.58
CA TYR A 163 -7.95 -6.47 -9.70
C TYR A 163 -9.01 -6.27 -10.79
N PHE A 164 -9.70 -5.13 -10.73
CA PHE A 164 -10.76 -4.80 -11.68
C PHE A 164 -10.27 -3.94 -12.85
N GLY A 165 -10.65 -4.32 -14.07
CA GLY A 165 -10.41 -3.55 -15.28
C GLY A 165 -9.28 -4.11 -16.15
N THR A 166 -8.56 -3.23 -16.87
CA THR A 166 -7.44 -3.63 -17.73
C THR A 166 -6.15 -3.01 -17.22
N PHE A 167 -5.05 -3.74 -17.17
CA PHE A 167 -3.77 -3.18 -16.76
C PHE A 167 -2.80 -3.16 -17.94
N ASP A 168 -1.76 -2.36 -17.79
CA ASP A 168 -0.65 -2.36 -18.74
C ASP A 168 0.05 -3.73 -18.73
N SER A 169 0.52 -4.18 -19.88
CA SER A 169 1.21 -5.46 -20.05
C SER A 169 2.53 -5.60 -19.28
N SER A 170 3.04 -4.50 -18.72
CA SER A 170 4.19 -4.52 -17.82
C SER A 170 3.82 -4.78 -16.36
N SER A 171 2.53 -4.93 -16.03
CA SER A 171 2.06 -5.30 -14.69
C SER A 171 2.39 -6.77 -14.41
N ASP A 172 2.95 -7.03 -13.22
CA ASP A 172 3.56 -8.32 -12.89
C ASP A 172 3.76 -8.48 -11.36
N PHE A 173 3.81 -9.71 -10.86
CA PHE A 173 3.98 -10.08 -9.46
C PHE A 173 2.90 -9.53 -8.53
N ASN A 174 1.64 -9.53 -8.99
CA ASN A 174 0.50 -9.11 -8.16
C ASN A 174 -0.26 -10.34 -7.66
N ILE A 175 -0.68 -10.32 -6.41
CA ILE A 175 -1.42 -11.45 -5.82
C ILE A 175 -2.75 -11.01 -5.23
N SER A 176 -3.74 -11.89 -5.36
CA SER A 176 -4.99 -11.81 -4.61
C SER A 176 -5.51 -13.17 -4.17
N ASP A 177 -6.42 -13.18 -3.20
CA ASP A 177 -7.12 -14.35 -2.69
C ASP A 177 -8.29 -14.79 -3.58
N VAL A 178 -8.57 -14.04 -4.65
CA VAL A 178 -9.65 -14.32 -5.61
C VAL A 178 -9.12 -15.17 -6.78
N ILE A 179 -9.83 -16.25 -7.11
CA ILE A 179 -9.46 -17.12 -8.23
C ILE A 179 -9.75 -16.46 -9.59
N GLY A 180 -8.83 -16.60 -10.54
CA GLY A 180 -8.96 -15.99 -11.87
C GLY A 180 -8.77 -14.47 -11.88
N ASP A 181 -8.53 -13.88 -10.71
CA ASP A 181 -8.25 -12.47 -10.56
C ASP A 181 -6.79 -12.20 -10.90
N THR A 182 -6.57 -11.24 -11.80
CA THR A 182 -5.25 -11.00 -12.36
C THR A 182 -5.20 -9.62 -12.99
N THR A 183 -4.02 -9.00 -12.95
CA THR A 183 -3.73 -7.78 -13.73
C THR A 183 -3.65 -8.05 -15.24
N GLY A 184 -3.78 -9.30 -15.67
CA GLY A 184 -3.89 -9.73 -17.06
C GLY A 184 -2.96 -10.91 -17.37
N LEU A 185 -2.84 -11.28 -18.65
CA LEU A 185 -1.94 -12.37 -19.09
C LEU A 185 -0.45 -12.11 -18.80
N SER A 186 -0.09 -10.91 -18.35
CA SER A 186 1.29 -10.50 -18.07
C SER A 186 1.78 -10.87 -16.67
N ASP A 187 0.89 -11.25 -15.75
CA ASP A 187 1.31 -11.66 -14.42
C ASP A 187 2.11 -12.97 -14.52
N SER A 188 3.42 -12.91 -14.26
CA SER A 188 4.33 -14.05 -14.38
C SER A 188 4.33 -14.92 -13.13
N TYR A 189 3.87 -14.37 -12.01
CA TYR A 189 3.78 -15.06 -10.72
C TYR A 189 2.32 -15.29 -10.32
N ARG A 190 1.95 -16.55 -10.12
CA ARG A 190 0.62 -16.99 -9.63
C ARG A 190 -0.61 -16.41 -10.35
N SER A 191 -0.47 -15.99 -11.60
CA SER A 191 -1.58 -15.49 -12.42
C SER A 191 -2.81 -16.41 -12.39
N GLY A 192 -3.96 -15.83 -12.06
CA GLY A 192 -5.25 -16.52 -12.02
C GLY A 192 -5.41 -17.54 -10.90
N LEU A 193 -4.44 -17.66 -9.98
CA LEU A 193 -4.53 -18.50 -8.80
C LEU A 193 -4.91 -17.66 -7.58
N ALA A 194 -5.90 -18.15 -6.81
CA ALA A 194 -6.10 -17.65 -5.46
C ALA A 194 -4.82 -17.85 -4.63
N THR A 195 -4.40 -16.78 -3.97
CA THR A 195 -3.14 -16.66 -3.24
C THR A 195 -3.44 -15.95 -1.92
N GLU A 196 -3.62 -16.75 -0.87
CA GLU A 196 -3.93 -16.28 0.48
C GLU A 196 -2.64 -15.99 1.24
N VAL A 197 -2.44 -14.74 1.62
CA VAL A 197 -1.24 -14.26 2.33
C VAL A 197 -1.43 -14.41 3.83
N SER A 198 -0.39 -14.85 4.53
CA SER A 198 -0.40 -14.91 6.01
C SER A 198 0.14 -13.62 6.61
N PHE A 199 -0.70 -12.87 7.32
CA PHE A 199 -0.28 -11.68 8.08
C PHE A 199 0.00 -12.00 9.56
N ILE A 200 0.65 -11.08 10.27
CA ILE A 200 0.91 -11.20 11.71
C ILE A 200 -0.40 -11.24 12.51
N ASP A 201 -1.32 -10.30 12.27
CA ASP A 201 -2.63 -10.23 12.92
C ASP A 201 -3.65 -9.47 12.06
N GLU A 202 -4.22 -10.15 11.06
CA GLU A 202 -5.23 -9.56 10.16
C GLU A 202 -6.49 -9.07 10.88
N ALA A 203 -6.85 -9.69 12.01
CA ALA A 203 -8.04 -9.31 12.79
C ALA A 203 -7.78 -8.04 13.63
N GLY A 204 -6.52 -7.74 13.91
CA GLY A 204 -6.03 -6.53 14.57
C GLY A 204 -5.54 -5.44 13.63
N ASP A 205 -5.81 -5.55 12.32
CA ASP A 205 -5.30 -4.65 11.27
C ASP A 205 -3.76 -4.59 11.18
N ASP A 206 -3.06 -5.66 11.60
CA ASP A 206 -1.61 -5.81 11.44
C ASP A 206 -1.29 -6.65 10.20
N PHE A 207 -1.06 -5.94 9.10
CA PHE A 207 -0.77 -6.51 7.78
C PHE A 207 0.73 -6.65 7.49
N HIS A 208 1.59 -6.68 8.52
CA HIS A 208 2.96 -7.17 8.32
C HIS A 208 2.90 -8.63 7.89
N LEU A 209 3.79 -9.00 6.99
CA LEU A 209 3.84 -10.34 6.44
C LEU A 209 4.40 -11.30 7.50
N LEU A 210 3.74 -12.45 7.69
CA LEU A 210 4.23 -13.46 8.60
C LEU A 210 5.53 -14.04 8.02
N ALA A 211 6.57 -14.22 8.86
CA ALA A 211 7.86 -14.73 8.38
C ALA A 211 7.82 -16.15 7.76
N THR A 212 6.72 -16.89 8.00
CA THR A 212 6.43 -18.20 7.43
C THR A 212 5.55 -18.17 6.19
N ASP A 213 5.08 -16.98 5.79
CA ASP A 213 4.44 -16.83 4.49
C ASP A 213 5.41 -17.27 3.38
N THR A 214 4.88 -17.98 2.40
CA THR A 214 5.67 -18.53 1.28
C THR A 214 5.19 -18.03 -0.07
N LEU A 215 4.17 -17.16 -0.08
CA LEU A 215 3.46 -16.76 -1.29
C LEU A 215 3.73 -15.30 -1.66
N ALA A 216 3.92 -14.42 -0.68
CA ALA A 216 4.35 -13.04 -0.87
C ALA A 216 5.84 -12.86 -0.55
N LYS A 217 6.36 -13.63 0.42
CA LYS A 217 7.75 -13.52 0.90
C LYS A 217 8.77 -13.96 -0.15
N ASP A 218 9.75 -13.10 -0.42
CA ASP A 218 10.84 -13.29 -1.37
C ASP A 218 10.32 -13.69 -2.77
N GLN A 219 9.11 -13.24 -3.16
CA GLN A 219 8.50 -13.57 -4.46
C GLN A 219 8.37 -12.37 -5.40
N GLY A 220 8.60 -11.15 -4.92
CA GLY A 220 8.45 -9.93 -5.68
C GLY A 220 9.62 -9.62 -6.62
N THR A 221 9.41 -8.61 -7.46
CA THR A 221 10.41 -8.09 -8.39
C THR A 221 11.10 -6.84 -7.85
N ASP A 222 12.34 -6.61 -8.28
CA ASP A 222 13.15 -5.47 -7.84
C ASP A 222 12.64 -4.15 -8.46
N LEU A 223 12.28 -3.19 -7.61
CA LEU A 223 11.90 -1.84 -7.98
C LEU A 223 12.83 -0.78 -7.37
N SER A 224 14.08 -1.14 -7.05
CA SER A 224 15.07 -0.27 -6.37
C SER A 224 15.36 1.05 -7.09
N VAL A 225 15.01 1.15 -8.37
CA VAL A 225 15.11 2.38 -9.17
C VAL A 225 14.04 3.41 -8.81
N ILE A 226 12.96 3.00 -8.13
CA ILE A 226 11.84 3.86 -7.71
C ILE A 226 11.91 4.14 -6.19
N PHE A 227 12.10 3.10 -5.38
CA PHE A 227 12.20 3.20 -3.91
C PHE A 227 13.00 2.03 -3.35
N THR A 228 13.47 2.10 -2.10
CA THR A 228 14.32 1.05 -1.51
C THR A 228 13.85 0.55 -0.15
N ASP A 229 12.93 1.25 0.49
CA ASP A 229 12.46 0.92 1.83
C ASP A 229 10.99 0.50 1.76
N ASP A 230 10.48 -0.19 2.77
CA ASP A 230 9.09 -0.60 2.91
C ASP A 230 8.27 0.39 3.76
N ILE A 231 7.07 -0.01 4.20
CA ILE A 231 6.16 0.88 4.93
C ILE A 231 6.65 1.31 6.32
N ASP A 232 7.49 0.52 6.98
CA ASP A 232 8.01 0.85 8.31
C ASP A 232 9.45 1.39 8.27
N GLY A 233 10.03 1.47 7.06
CA GLY A 233 11.33 2.03 6.78
C GLY A 233 12.45 0.99 6.80
N GLN A 234 12.12 -0.30 6.78
CA GLN A 234 13.08 -1.35 6.55
C GLN A 234 13.50 -1.38 5.07
N GLY A 235 14.81 -1.48 4.84
CA GLY A 235 15.35 -1.60 3.50
C GLY A 235 15.03 -2.95 2.85
N ARG A 236 14.55 -2.92 1.61
CA ARG A 236 14.33 -4.09 0.76
C ARG A 236 15.65 -4.55 0.16
N MET A 237 16.05 -5.78 0.46
CA MET A 237 17.36 -6.32 0.05
C MET A 237 17.23 -7.72 -0.53
N GLY A 238 17.75 -7.91 -1.75
CA GLY A 238 17.69 -9.20 -2.42
C GLY A 238 16.38 -9.35 -3.18
N THR A 239 15.71 -10.48 -3.02
CA THR A 239 14.36 -10.65 -3.55
C THR A 239 13.40 -9.91 -2.65
N TRP A 240 12.49 -9.14 -3.24
CA TRP A 240 11.55 -8.33 -2.47
C TRP A 240 10.35 -9.16 -2.05
N ASP A 241 9.72 -8.77 -0.97
CA ASP A 241 8.39 -9.25 -0.64
C ASP A 241 7.33 -8.53 -1.49
N ILE A 242 6.27 -9.25 -1.85
CA ILE A 242 5.07 -8.70 -2.46
C ILE A 242 4.26 -8.05 -1.33
N GLY A 243 3.84 -6.79 -1.52
CA GLY A 243 3.09 -6.00 -0.54
C GLY A 243 3.89 -4.86 0.08
N ALA A 244 3.24 -4.14 0.99
CA ALA A 244 3.80 -2.92 1.60
C ALA A 244 4.90 -3.18 2.62
N ASP A 245 4.96 -4.38 3.18
CA ASP A 245 5.92 -4.81 4.18
C ASP A 245 7.05 -5.63 3.54
N GLU A 246 8.24 -5.56 4.12
CA GLU A 246 9.32 -6.50 3.88
C GLU A 246 9.57 -7.31 5.16
N THR A 247 9.38 -8.62 5.09
CA THR A 247 9.70 -9.50 6.21
C THR A 247 11.16 -9.35 6.58
N SER A 248 11.39 -8.91 7.81
CA SER A 248 12.74 -8.97 8.37
C SER A 248 13.19 -10.43 8.40
N ASN A 249 14.07 -10.79 7.47
CA ASN A 249 14.94 -11.96 7.62
C ASN A 249 15.84 -11.66 8.82
N SER A 250 15.31 -11.89 10.02
CA SER A 250 16.02 -11.65 11.27
C SER A 250 17.20 -12.62 11.34
N LYS A 251 18.32 -12.20 10.76
CA LYS A 251 19.63 -12.61 11.26
C LYS A 251 19.63 -12.12 12.70
N LYS A 252 19.35 -13.02 13.65
CA LYS A 252 19.50 -12.73 15.08
C LYS A 252 20.94 -12.33 15.31
N GLN A 253 21.21 -11.03 15.31
CA GLN A 253 22.50 -10.51 15.68
C GLN A 253 22.57 -10.57 17.20
N LEU A 254 23.41 -11.47 17.72
CA LEU A 254 23.75 -11.46 19.14
C LEU A 254 24.50 -10.15 19.42
N ARG A 255 23.95 -9.30 20.29
CA ARG A 255 24.61 -8.08 20.79
C ARG A 255 25.14 -8.31 22.21
N GLY A 256 26.30 -7.74 22.51
CA GLY A 256 26.97 -7.88 23.81
C GLY A 256 28.02 -8.99 23.86
N ASN A 257 28.50 -9.29 25.07
CA ASN A 257 29.50 -10.33 25.28
C ASN A 257 28.87 -11.71 25.18
N ILE A 258 29.34 -12.53 24.25
CA ILE A 258 28.92 -13.93 24.10
C ILE A 258 29.93 -14.80 24.85
N GLU A 259 29.53 -15.42 25.95
CA GLU A 259 30.32 -16.44 26.63
C GLU A 259 29.83 -17.84 26.23
N LEU A 260 30.69 -18.60 25.54
CA LEU A 260 30.41 -19.99 25.17
C LEU A 260 31.17 -20.93 26.10
N ARG A 261 30.47 -21.86 26.76
CA ARG A 261 31.08 -22.87 27.63
C ARG A 261 31.01 -24.25 26.99
N GLY A 262 32.16 -24.89 26.79
CA GLY A 262 32.28 -26.24 26.21
C GLY A 262 32.80 -26.25 24.76
N THR A 263 32.77 -27.43 24.12
CA THR A 263 33.19 -27.56 22.72
C THR A 263 32.07 -27.14 21.78
N VAL A 264 32.30 -26.07 21.01
CA VAL A 264 31.39 -25.61 19.96
C VAL A 264 31.93 -26.05 18.61
N LYS A 265 31.13 -26.79 17.84
CA LYS A 265 31.43 -27.12 16.43
C LYS A 265 30.41 -26.41 15.56
N PHE A 266 30.89 -25.51 14.72
CA PHE A 266 30.10 -24.96 13.62
C PHE A 266 30.13 -25.96 12.45
N ARG A 267 29.02 -26.06 11.73
CA ARG A 267 28.93 -26.74 10.43
C ARG A 267 28.79 -25.69 9.35
#